data_AF-A0A933Q305-F1
#
_entry.id   AF-A0A933Q305-F1
#
_cell.length_a   1.000
_cell.length_b   1.000
_cell.length_c   1.000
_cell.angle_alpha   90.00
_cell.angle_beta   90.00
_cell.angle_gamma   90.00
#
_symmetry.space_group_name_H-M   'P 1'
#
loop_
_entity.id
_entity.type
_entity.pdbx_description
1 polymer ?
#
loop_
_entity_poly.entity_id
_entity_poly.type
_entity_poly.pdbx_seq_one_letter_code
_entity_poly.pdbx_strand_id
1 'polypeptide(L)'
;MKNRLFISFMLASVTALIALTGCGKNPLTQDSATAGIEVTLPGAAQAQTITVESALIASGEATIVNTATGESLTKSAPAGSTIRFNKLLPGNYTVTVKMLDAAGNVLFEGTSPAAVAEGVTIPVKVAVKSKGGTIGISVTVQEMIMWNTLDNAFAVANSEIGPNGIITGNIQFESAVYGGGAVRKDTAGAVLFPGSIIDTVKDRGTFEAWIVPKISTLAPFSYGAIGIFNGNYGWDNDIMLTWGDSDATGGLTAYFYFSGEGQPASLRVKEETPFVATIGQAYHIAMVWDRSGIDGSTDTVRVLRDGVIIASSTQQWATGARTLPNNSVAIGGCGPDGNNYDKVIVDNVKIYNYAKSDFSNRFQE
;
A
#
# COMPACT_ATOMS: atom_id res chain seq x y z
N MET A 1 -29.05 -37.20 -53.52
CA MET A 1 -30.22 -37.83 -52.89
C MET A 1 -29.92 -37.97 -51.41
N LYS A 2 -30.59 -37.16 -50.55
CA LYS A 2 -30.63 -37.17 -49.06
C LYS A 2 -29.29 -36.99 -48.32
N ASN A 3 -29.14 -36.24 -47.24
CA ASN A 3 -29.92 -35.19 -46.57
C ASN A 3 -29.00 -34.60 -45.47
N ARG A 4 -28.93 -33.26 -45.41
CA ARG A 4 -28.85 -32.38 -44.22
C ARG A 4 -27.88 -32.73 -43.08
N LEU A 5 -27.00 -31.78 -42.70
CA LEU A 5 -27.31 -30.77 -41.66
C LEU A 5 -26.21 -29.69 -41.59
N PHE A 6 -26.62 -28.43 -41.73
CA PHE A 6 -25.87 -27.20 -41.45
C PHE A 6 -25.79 -26.97 -39.93
N ILE A 7 -24.64 -26.61 -39.37
CA ILE A 7 -24.58 -25.82 -38.12
C ILE A 7 -23.45 -24.79 -38.22
N SER A 8 -23.84 -23.52 -38.33
CA SER A 8 -23.02 -22.33 -38.06
C SER A 8 -22.63 -22.30 -36.58
N PHE A 9 -21.37 -21.99 -36.26
CA PHE A 9 -21.00 -21.53 -34.93
C PHE A 9 -20.99 -20.00 -34.91
N MET A 10 -22.06 -19.45 -34.30
CA MET A 10 -22.14 -18.08 -33.82
C MET A 10 -21.10 -17.87 -32.71
N LEU A 11 -20.37 -16.77 -32.81
CA LEU A 11 -19.57 -16.19 -31.74
C LEU A 11 -20.54 -15.60 -30.70
N ALA A 12 -20.81 -16.34 -29.62
CA ALA A 12 -21.60 -15.86 -28.49
C ALA A 12 -20.66 -15.14 -27.51
N SER A 13 -20.87 -13.83 -27.38
CA SER A 13 -20.34 -12.98 -26.32
C SER A 13 -20.80 -13.51 -24.95
N VAL A 14 -19.85 -13.86 -24.08
CA VAL A 14 -20.13 -14.20 -22.68
C VAL A 14 -20.25 -12.91 -21.90
N THR A 15 -21.48 -12.50 -21.63
CA THR A 15 -21.79 -11.45 -20.65
C THR A 15 -21.87 -12.12 -19.27
N ALA A 16 -20.87 -11.93 -18.42
CA ALA A 16 -20.94 -12.37 -17.03
C ALA A 16 -21.78 -11.37 -16.23
N LEU A 17 -23.05 -11.73 -16.01
CA LEU A 17 -23.97 -11.06 -15.10
C LEU A 17 -23.73 -11.61 -13.68
N ILE A 18 -23.03 -10.87 -12.83
CA ILE A 18 -22.95 -11.19 -11.40
C ILE A 18 -24.15 -10.53 -10.70
N ALA A 19 -25.16 -11.33 -10.40
CA ALA A 19 -26.27 -10.94 -9.54
C ALA A 19 -25.86 -11.12 -8.07
N LEU A 20 -25.69 -10.02 -7.32
CA LEU A 20 -25.61 -10.03 -5.87
C LEU A 20 -26.98 -9.63 -5.29
N THR A 21 -27.79 -10.64 -4.99
CA THR A 21 -28.98 -10.48 -4.14
C THR A 21 -28.58 -10.60 -2.68
N GLY A 22 -28.49 -9.46 -1.99
CA GLY A 22 -28.36 -9.36 -0.54
C GLY A 22 -28.95 -8.03 -0.08
N CYS A 23 -30.05 -8.08 0.68
CA CYS A 23 -30.86 -6.93 1.06
C CYS A 23 -30.11 -5.96 2.01
N GLY A 24 -29.54 -4.91 1.44
CA GLY A 24 -29.26 -3.63 2.08
C GLY A 24 -29.52 -2.56 1.03
N LYS A 25 -30.27 -1.48 1.35
CA LYS A 25 -30.54 -0.41 0.38
C LYS A 25 -29.21 0.22 -0.05
N ASN A 26 -28.75 -0.16 -1.24
CA ASN A 26 -27.60 0.43 -1.91
C ASN A 26 -27.92 1.91 -2.20
N PRO A 27 -27.10 2.88 -1.79
CA PRO A 27 -27.33 4.30 -2.07
C PRO A 27 -27.21 4.65 -3.57
N LEU A 28 -26.89 3.66 -4.42
CA LEU A 28 -26.83 3.79 -5.88
C LEU A 28 -28.08 3.26 -6.60
N THR A 29 -29.26 3.28 -5.96
CA THR A 29 -30.52 3.01 -6.69
C THR A 29 -30.76 4.10 -7.73
N GLN A 30 -30.54 3.71 -9.00
CA GLN A 30 -30.94 4.34 -10.26
C GLN A 30 -31.72 5.66 -10.11
N ASP A 31 -31.04 6.76 -10.41
CA ASP A 31 -31.69 7.95 -10.95
C ASP A 31 -31.32 8.04 -12.43
N SER A 32 -32.32 8.27 -13.27
CA SER A 32 -32.24 8.18 -14.74
C SER A 32 -31.56 9.41 -15.35
N ALA A 33 -30.29 9.65 -14.98
CA ALA A 33 -29.47 10.73 -15.53
C ALA A 33 -28.19 10.17 -16.17
N THR A 34 -28.05 10.44 -17.47
CA THR A 34 -26.98 10.07 -18.41
C THR A 34 -25.60 10.68 -18.10
N ALA A 35 -25.12 10.58 -16.86
CA ALA A 35 -23.76 10.97 -16.50
C ALA A 35 -23.04 9.76 -15.86
N GLY A 36 -22.49 8.89 -16.69
CA GLY A 36 -21.48 7.93 -16.27
C GLY A 36 -20.12 8.62 -16.20
N ILE A 37 -19.35 8.38 -15.14
CA ILE A 37 -17.93 8.73 -15.10
C ILE A 37 -17.19 7.55 -15.73
N GLU A 38 -16.66 7.75 -16.93
CA GLU A 38 -15.78 6.78 -17.59
C GLU A 38 -14.34 7.02 -17.12
N VAL A 39 -13.81 6.12 -16.31
CA VAL A 39 -12.41 6.16 -15.86
C VAL A 39 -11.61 5.25 -16.77
N THR A 40 -10.81 5.85 -17.67
CA THR A 40 -9.85 5.09 -18.49
C THR A 40 -8.60 4.86 -17.66
N LEU A 41 -8.33 3.61 -17.35
CA LEU A 41 -7.14 3.20 -16.61
C LEU A 41 -5.96 3.03 -17.57
N PRO A 42 -4.76 3.56 -17.26
CA PRO A 42 -3.57 3.29 -18.04
C PRO A 42 -3.06 1.85 -17.80
N GLY A 43 -2.63 1.17 -18.86
CA GLY A 43 -1.68 0.05 -18.77
C GLY A 43 -2.27 -1.37 -18.67
N ALA A 44 -1.55 -2.32 -19.28
CA ALA A 44 -1.91 -3.73 -19.41
C ALA A 44 -2.06 -4.46 -18.05
N ALA A 45 -3.05 -5.36 -17.97
CA ALA A 45 -3.21 -6.53 -17.08
C ALA A 45 -2.56 -6.51 -15.68
N GLN A 46 -2.49 -5.36 -15.00
CA GLN A 46 -2.10 -5.27 -13.60
C GLN A 46 -3.34 -5.08 -12.72
N ALA A 47 -3.30 -5.60 -11.49
CA ALA A 47 -4.41 -5.48 -10.55
C ALA A 47 -4.55 -4.01 -10.14
N GLN A 48 -5.66 -3.38 -10.49
CA GLN A 48 -5.96 -2.00 -10.12
C GLN A 48 -7.07 -2.02 -9.07
N THR A 49 -6.83 -1.40 -7.92
CA THR A 49 -7.87 -1.25 -6.90
C THR A 49 -8.45 0.15 -7.02
N ILE A 50 -9.73 0.22 -7.35
CA ILE A 50 -10.51 1.46 -7.34
C ILE A 50 -11.21 1.54 -5.99
N THR A 51 -10.80 2.48 -5.14
CA THR A 51 -11.54 2.80 -3.92
C THR A 51 -12.46 3.98 -4.21
N VAL A 52 -13.77 3.76 -4.09
CA VAL A 52 -14.75 4.83 -4.14
C VAL A 52 -15.09 5.21 -2.70
N GLU A 53 -14.52 6.31 -2.22
CA GLU A 53 -14.88 6.86 -0.92
C GLU A 53 -16.16 7.69 -1.07
N SER A 54 -17.27 7.20 -0.52
CA SER A 54 -18.45 8.05 -0.34
C SER A 54 -18.19 8.97 0.85
N ALA A 55 -18.14 10.28 0.61
CA ALA A 55 -18.08 11.25 1.70
C ALA A 55 -19.33 11.11 2.60
N LEU A 56 -19.12 10.66 3.84
CA LEU A 56 -20.18 10.61 4.85
C LEU A 56 -20.47 12.03 5.35
N ILE A 57 -21.74 12.34 5.61
CA ILE A 57 -22.12 13.60 6.26
C ILE A 57 -21.60 13.56 7.71
N ALA A 58 -20.67 14.46 8.04
CA ALA A 58 -20.10 14.56 9.37
C ALA A 58 -20.79 15.66 10.21
N SER A 59 -21.20 16.75 9.57
CA SER A 59 -21.84 17.87 10.24
C SER A 59 -22.86 18.60 9.36
N GLY A 60 -23.68 19.45 9.97
CA GLY A 60 -24.60 20.34 9.30
C GLY A 60 -24.48 21.77 9.81
N GLU A 61 -24.62 22.73 8.91
CA GLU A 61 -24.72 24.16 9.20
C GLU A 61 -26.11 24.65 8.79
N ALA A 62 -26.76 25.41 9.66
CA ALA A 62 -28.00 26.11 9.34
C ALA A 62 -27.80 27.61 9.53
N THR A 63 -28.23 28.40 8.56
CA THR A 63 -28.29 29.85 8.60
C THR A 63 -29.73 30.30 8.48
N ILE A 64 -30.17 31.17 9.37
CA ILE A 64 -31.45 31.88 9.24
C ILE A 64 -31.17 33.34 8.89
N VAL A 65 -32.00 33.91 8.00
CA VAL A 65 -31.92 35.32 7.59
C VAL A 65 -33.31 35.93 7.72
N ASN A 66 -33.46 37.01 8.48
CA ASN A 66 -34.71 37.77 8.54
C ASN A 66 -34.92 38.49 7.20
N THR A 67 -36.03 38.24 6.52
CA THR A 67 -36.25 38.77 5.16
C THR A 67 -36.50 40.28 5.13
N ALA A 68 -36.89 40.88 6.25
CA ALA A 68 -37.17 42.31 6.35
C ALA A 68 -35.93 43.12 6.72
N THR A 69 -35.10 42.62 7.64
CA THR A 69 -33.91 43.33 8.14
C THR A 69 -32.61 42.89 7.47
N GLY A 70 -32.58 41.70 6.86
CA GLY A 70 -31.37 41.08 6.32
C GLY A 70 -30.43 40.50 7.38
N GLU A 71 -30.77 40.61 8.68
CA GLU A 71 -29.96 40.06 9.76
C GLU A 71 -29.90 38.54 9.70
N SER A 72 -28.72 37.97 9.93
CA SER A 72 -28.47 36.54 9.81
C SER A 72 -27.84 35.92 11.06
N LEU A 73 -28.22 34.68 11.36
CA LEU A 73 -27.60 33.86 12.40
C LEU A 73 -27.26 32.48 11.85
N THR A 74 -26.04 32.03 12.08
CA THR A 74 -25.55 30.71 11.66
C THR A 74 -25.20 29.84 12.86
N LYS A 75 -25.54 28.55 12.78
CA LYS A 75 -25.17 27.53 13.78
C LYS A 75 -24.77 26.24 13.08
N SER A 76 -23.84 25.51 13.67
CA SER A 76 -23.39 24.21 13.17
C SER A 76 -23.56 23.13 14.23
N ALA A 77 -23.79 21.89 13.82
CA ALA A 77 -23.90 20.75 14.72
C ALA A 77 -23.45 19.44 14.03
N PRO A 78 -23.05 18.42 14.80
CA PRO A 78 -22.73 17.09 14.25
C PRO A 78 -23.92 16.44 13.54
N ALA A 79 -23.65 15.54 12.60
CA ALA A 79 -24.67 14.77 11.91
C ALA A 79 -25.63 14.07 12.89
N GLY A 80 -26.93 14.06 12.58
CA GLY A 80 -27.98 13.51 13.45
C GLY A 80 -28.44 14.45 14.58
N SER A 81 -27.80 15.60 14.77
CA SER A 81 -28.20 16.59 15.78
C SER A 81 -29.34 17.50 15.32
N THR A 82 -30.09 18.08 16.27
CA THR A 82 -31.08 19.13 16.00
C THR A 82 -30.49 20.51 16.25
N ILE A 83 -30.52 21.40 15.25
CA ILE A 83 -30.14 22.81 15.40
C ILE A 83 -31.36 23.63 15.81
N ARG A 84 -31.24 24.41 16.90
CA ARG A 84 -32.33 25.26 17.42
C ARG A 84 -31.93 26.74 17.43
N PHE A 85 -32.82 27.59 16.93
CA PHE A 85 -32.74 29.06 17.04
C PHE A 85 -33.81 29.51 18.03
N ASN A 86 -33.40 30.24 19.07
CA ASN A 86 -34.27 30.69 20.15
C ASN A 86 -34.31 32.22 20.18
N LYS A 87 -35.37 32.78 20.78
CA LYS A 87 -35.55 34.23 20.96
C LYS A 87 -35.57 35.01 19.64
N LEU A 88 -36.17 34.44 18.60
CA LEU A 88 -36.40 35.13 17.33
C LEU A 88 -37.60 36.07 17.47
N LEU A 89 -37.49 37.25 16.88
CA LEU A 89 -38.63 38.16 16.75
C LEU A 89 -39.64 37.58 15.75
N PRO A 90 -40.94 37.83 15.92
CA PRO A 90 -41.95 37.46 14.92
C PRO A 90 -41.61 38.04 13.56
N GLY A 91 -41.73 37.24 12.49
CA GLY A 91 -41.38 37.66 11.14
C GLY A 91 -41.13 36.52 10.17
N ASN A 92 -40.81 36.89 8.93
CA ASN A 92 -40.46 35.96 7.86
C ASN A 92 -38.94 35.78 7.79
N TYR A 93 -38.52 34.54 7.61
CA TYR A 93 -37.13 34.12 7.57
C TYR A 93 -36.86 33.21 6.38
N THR A 94 -35.65 33.29 5.86
CA THR A 94 -35.07 32.31 4.93
C THR A 94 -34.12 31.42 5.71
N VAL A 95 -34.33 30.10 5.65
CA VAL A 95 -33.49 29.10 6.30
C VAL A 95 -32.67 28.37 5.24
N THR A 96 -31.35 28.48 5.30
CA THR A 96 -30.41 27.73 4.45
C THR A 96 -29.73 26.65 5.28
N VAL A 97 -29.67 25.43 4.76
CA VAL A 97 -29.01 24.29 5.40
C VAL A 97 -27.93 23.76 4.46
N LYS A 98 -26.73 23.54 5.01
CA LYS A 98 -25.60 22.87 4.36
C LYS A 98 -25.26 21.62 5.15
N MET A 99 -25.03 20.51 4.45
CA MET A 99 -24.48 19.28 5.04
C MET A 99 -23.04 19.13 4.57
N LEU A 100 -22.13 18.88 5.51
CA LEU A 100 -20.69 18.89 5.26
C LEU A 100 -20.05 17.54 5.56
N ASP A 101 -18.99 17.21 4.83
CA ASP A 101 -18.11 16.09 5.13
C ASP A 101 -17.17 16.39 6.32
N ALA A 102 -16.31 15.44 6.68
CA ALA A 102 -15.35 15.59 7.76
C ALA A 102 -14.26 16.65 7.48
N ALA A 103 -14.03 17.00 6.21
CA ALA A 103 -13.09 18.03 5.79
C ALA A 103 -13.73 19.44 5.70
N GLY A 104 -15.04 19.55 5.92
CA GLY A 104 -15.78 20.81 5.85
C GLY A 104 -16.26 21.18 4.44
N ASN A 105 -16.24 20.25 3.49
CA ASN A 105 -16.78 20.49 2.15
C ASN A 105 -18.31 20.32 2.16
N VAL A 106 -19.03 21.18 1.43
CA VAL A 106 -20.49 21.12 1.34
C VAL A 106 -20.90 20.00 0.37
N LEU A 107 -21.56 18.96 0.89
CA LEU A 107 -22.11 17.85 0.11
C LEU A 107 -23.52 18.16 -0.43
N PHE A 108 -24.36 18.73 0.44
CA PHE A 108 -25.75 19.07 0.14
C PHE A 108 -26.08 20.47 0.62
N GLU A 109 -26.90 21.19 -0.13
CA GLU A 109 -27.41 22.50 0.26
C GLU A 109 -28.88 22.65 -0.12
N GLY A 110 -29.66 23.36 0.70
CA GLY A 110 -31.04 23.68 0.42
C GLY A 110 -31.50 24.90 1.18
N THR A 111 -32.60 25.50 0.72
CA THR A 111 -33.19 26.68 1.32
C THR A 111 -34.70 26.50 1.45
N SER A 112 -35.29 26.97 2.54
CA SER A 112 -36.74 27.01 2.75
C SER A 112 -37.16 28.32 3.43
N PRO A 113 -38.31 28.91 3.06
CA PRO A 113 -38.91 29.97 3.85
C PRO A 113 -39.47 29.44 5.18
N ALA A 114 -39.56 30.30 6.18
CA ALA A 114 -40.18 30.03 7.48
C ALA A 114 -40.82 31.32 8.05
N ALA A 115 -42.02 31.22 8.64
CA ALA A 115 -42.71 32.34 9.27
C ALA A 115 -42.84 32.07 10.77
N VAL A 116 -42.16 32.89 11.59
CA VAL A 116 -42.14 32.76 13.06
C VAL A 116 -43.20 33.67 13.66
N ALA A 117 -44.07 33.10 14.49
CA ALA A 117 -45.03 33.84 15.31
C ALA A 117 -44.56 33.90 16.78
N GLU A 118 -45.04 34.89 17.52
CA GLU A 118 -44.66 35.09 18.92
C GLU A 118 -44.99 33.86 19.78
N GLY A 119 -44.01 33.39 20.56
CA GLY A 119 -44.17 32.26 21.47
C GLY A 119 -44.31 30.88 20.79
N VAL A 120 -44.24 30.79 19.46
CA VAL A 120 -44.45 29.54 18.72
C VAL A 120 -43.11 28.93 18.27
N THR A 121 -42.96 27.62 18.46
CA THR A 121 -41.87 26.84 17.85
C THR A 121 -42.39 26.17 16.58
N ILE A 122 -41.74 26.44 15.44
CA ILE A 122 -42.09 25.85 14.15
C ILE A 122 -41.02 24.84 13.71
N PRO A 123 -41.38 23.63 13.25
CA PRO A 123 -40.44 22.76 12.55
C PRO A 123 -40.29 23.22 11.09
N VAL A 124 -39.06 23.41 10.62
CA VAL A 124 -38.76 23.75 9.21
C VAL A 124 -38.23 22.52 8.51
N LYS A 125 -38.86 22.14 7.39
CA LYS A 125 -38.36 21.07 6.50
C LYS A 125 -37.65 21.70 5.32
N VAL A 126 -36.38 21.37 5.13
CA VAL A 126 -35.57 21.88 4.01
C VAL A 126 -35.28 20.72 3.06
N ALA A 127 -35.71 20.83 1.81
CA ALA A 127 -35.28 19.94 0.75
C ALA A 127 -33.88 20.36 0.30
N VAL A 128 -32.90 19.46 0.43
CA VAL A 128 -31.51 19.71 0.02
C VAL A 128 -31.21 19.02 -1.31
N LYS A 129 -30.34 19.62 -2.12
CA LYS A 129 -29.83 19.05 -3.36
C LYS A 129 -28.32 18.86 -3.23
N SER A 130 -27.79 17.83 -3.90
CA SER A 130 -26.35 17.63 -4.02
C SER A 130 -25.74 18.83 -4.73
N LYS A 131 -24.73 19.47 -4.13
CA LYS A 131 -24.11 20.66 -4.74
C LYS A 131 -23.07 20.32 -5.82
N GLY A 132 -22.93 19.03 -6.16
CA GLY A 132 -21.79 18.51 -6.90
C GLY A 132 -20.65 18.27 -5.92
N GLY A 133 -20.70 17.13 -5.22
CA GLY A 133 -19.51 16.64 -4.53
C GLY A 133 -18.54 16.11 -5.57
N THR A 134 -17.26 16.48 -5.46
CA THR A 134 -16.22 15.78 -6.19
C THR A 134 -16.17 14.36 -5.65
N ILE A 135 -16.48 13.34 -6.47
CA ILE A 135 -16.11 11.97 -6.12
C ILE A 135 -14.60 11.92 -6.30
N GLY A 136 -13.85 11.89 -5.20
CA GLY A 136 -12.45 11.55 -5.23
C GLY A 136 -12.33 10.09 -5.65
N ILE A 137 -12.00 9.85 -6.92
CA ILE A 137 -11.60 8.52 -7.39
C ILE A 137 -10.08 8.47 -7.28
N SER A 138 -9.58 7.78 -6.26
CA SER A 138 -8.17 7.45 -6.16
C SER A 138 -7.94 6.11 -6.84
N VAL A 139 -7.21 6.12 -7.95
CA VAL A 139 -6.72 4.91 -8.62
C VAL A 139 -5.32 4.66 -8.09
N THR A 140 -5.14 3.57 -7.36
CA THR A 140 -3.79 3.09 -7.00
C THR A 140 -3.42 1.97 -7.96
N VAL A 141 -2.38 2.20 -8.77
CA VAL A 141 -1.82 1.18 -9.66
C VAL A 141 -0.91 0.29 -8.83
N GLN A 142 -1.24 -1.00 -8.74
CA GLN A 142 -0.34 -2.00 -8.15
C GLN A 142 0.68 -2.40 -9.20
N GLU A 143 1.92 -1.98 -9.01
CA GLU A 143 2.98 -2.16 -9.99
C GLU A 143 4.26 -2.70 -9.34
N MET A 144 5.04 -3.38 -10.18
CA MET A 144 6.44 -3.61 -9.93
C MET A 144 7.18 -2.30 -10.22
N ILE A 145 7.83 -1.74 -9.21
CA ILE A 145 8.52 -0.44 -9.32
C ILE A 145 10.02 -0.59 -9.56
N MET A 146 10.54 -1.80 -9.35
CA MET A 146 11.93 -2.13 -9.65
C MET A 146 12.06 -3.61 -9.99
N TRP A 147 12.83 -3.90 -11.03
CA TRP A 147 13.34 -5.22 -11.36
C TRP A 147 14.77 -5.12 -11.89
N ASN A 148 15.68 -5.85 -11.27
CA ASN A 148 17.04 -6.00 -11.75
C ASN A 148 17.46 -7.46 -11.67
N THR A 149 17.96 -8.03 -12.76
CA THR A 149 18.38 -9.45 -12.81
C THR A 149 19.65 -9.68 -12.00
N LEU A 150 20.51 -8.66 -11.85
CA LEU A 150 21.82 -8.77 -11.21
C LEU A 150 22.78 -9.76 -11.90
N ASP A 151 22.59 -10.04 -13.19
CA ASP A 151 23.44 -10.98 -13.94
C ASP A 151 24.91 -10.55 -14.02
N ASN A 152 25.12 -9.24 -14.10
CA ASN A 152 26.43 -8.62 -14.30
C ASN A 152 26.34 -7.10 -14.03
N ALA A 153 27.48 -6.40 -14.13
CA ALA A 153 27.55 -4.96 -13.91
C ALA A 153 26.70 -4.15 -14.90
N PHE A 154 26.51 -4.65 -16.14
CA PHE A 154 25.63 -3.99 -17.11
C PHE A 154 24.17 -4.10 -16.67
N ALA A 155 23.71 -5.26 -16.19
CA ALA A 155 22.37 -5.43 -15.63
C ALA A 155 22.14 -4.50 -14.43
N VAL A 156 23.10 -4.40 -13.49
CA VAL A 156 23.01 -3.44 -12.37
C VAL A 156 22.77 -2.00 -12.88
N ALA A 157 23.51 -1.58 -13.90
CA ALA A 157 23.40 -0.24 -14.47
C ALA A 157 22.19 -0.02 -15.39
N ASN A 158 21.43 -1.08 -15.71
CA ASN A 158 20.28 -1.05 -16.63
C ASN A 158 19.20 -1.99 -16.09
N SER A 159 18.48 -1.54 -15.07
CA SER A 159 17.33 -2.29 -14.53
C SER A 159 16.29 -2.51 -15.62
N GLU A 160 15.68 -3.70 -15.65
CA GLU A 160 14.59 -4.03 -16.57
C GLU A 160 13.36 -3.14 -16.30
N ILE A 161 13.12 -2.87 -15.01
CA ILE A 161 12.08 -1.94 -14.55
C ILE A 161 12.65 -1.06 -13.45
N GLY A 162 12.29 0.22 -13.48
CA GLY A 162 12.62 1.16 -12.40
C GLY A 162 14.03 1.74 -12.51
N PRO A 163 14.55 2.31 -11.40
CA PRO A 163 15.84 2.98 -11.41
C PRO A 163 17.02 2.01 -11.52
N ASN A 164 18.10 2.51 -12.15
CA ASN A 164 19.37 1.80 -12.25
C ASN A 164 20.15 1.82 -10.93
N GLY A 165 20.97 0.80 -10.73
CA GLY A 165 21.88 0.72 -9.59
C GLY A 165 23.31 1.14 -9.94
N ILE A 166 24.13 1.18 -8.90
CA ILE A 166 25.59 1.32 -8.99
C ILE A 166 26.27 0.25 -8.14
N ILE A 167 27.52 -0.05 -8.46
CA ILE A 167 28.36 -0.97 -7.69
C ILE A 167 29.36 -0.15 -6.89
N THR A 168 29.52 -0.48 -5.61
CA THR A 168 30.61 0.01 -4.76
C THR A 168 31.45 -1.16 -4.27
N GLY A 169 32.72 -0.92 -3.95
CA GLY A 169 33.65 -1.96 -3.47
C GLY A 169 33.80 -3.14 -4.45
N ASN A 170 33.96 -4.35 -3.91
CA ASN A 170 34.12 -5.56 -4.71
C ASN A 170 32.84 -6.40 -4.73
N ILE A 171 32.13 -6.35 -5.87
CA ILE A 171 31.03 -7.26 -6.22
C ILE A 171 31.51 -8.17 -7.34
N GLN A 172 31.26 -9.46 -7.19
CA GLN A 172 31.39 -10.44 -8.26
C GLN A 172 30.03 -10.97 -8.67
N PHE A 173 29.95 -11.52 -9.88
CA PHE A 173 28.76 -12.13 -10.42
C PHE A 173 29.03 -13.61 -10.66
N GLU A 174 28.21 -14.46 -10.05
CA GLU A 174 28.36 -15.92 -10.09
C GLU A 174 27.06 -16.57 -10.52
N SER A 175 27.13 -17.81 -11.01
CA SER A 175 25.94 -18.52 -11.51
C SER A 175 24.84 -18.60 -10.45
N ALA A 176 23.63 -18.24 -10.84
CA ALA A 176 22.43 -18.22 -10.02
C ALA A 176 21.24 -18.84 -10.76
N VAL A 177 20.01 -18.52 -10.36
CA VAL A 177 18.78 -19.14 -10.87
C VAL A 177 18.48 -18.69 -12.29
N TYR A 178 18.64 -17.40 -12.57
CA TYR A 178 18.30 -16.80 -13.87
C TYR A 178 19.51 -16.28 -14.66
N GLY A 179 20.68 -16.88 -14.42
CA GLY A 179 21.91 -16.46 -15.06
C GLY A 179 22.98 -16.19 -14.01
N GLY A 180 23.34 -14.92 -13.85
CA GLY A 180 24.26 -14.46 -12.82
C GLY A 180 23.52 -13.88 -11.62
N GLY A 181 24.19 -13.84 -10.47
CA GLY A 181 23.72 -13.10 -9.30
C GLY A 181 24.87 -12.43 -8.59
N ALA A 182 24.56 -11.37 -7.86
CA ALA A 182 25.54 -10.54 -7.17
C ALA A 182 26.06 -11.23 -5.91
N VAL A 183 27.38 -11.20 -5.73
CA VAL A 183 28.10 -11.67 -4.55
C VAL A 183 29.00 -10.57 -4.04
N ARG A 184 28.77 -10.15 -2.80
CA ARG A 184 29.66 -9.25 -2.08
C ARG A 184 30.96 -9.97 -1.72
N LYS A 185 32.12 -9.41 -2.04
CA LYS A 185 33.44 -10.05 -1.80
C LYS A 185 34.31 -9.34 -0.77
N ASP A 186 33.93 -8.14 -0.33
CA ASP A 186 34.61 -7.41 0.73
C ASP A 186 33.62 -6.55 1.54
N THR A 187 34.14 -5.83 2.53
CA THR A 187 33.32 -4.99 3.40
C THR A 187 32.76 -3.74 2.72
N ALA A 188 33.35 -3.27 1.63
CA ALA A 188 32.88 -2.11 0.87
C ALA A 188 31.91 -2.48 -0.27
N GLY A 189 31.84 -3.77 -0.61
CA GLY A 189 31.10 -4.32 -1.73
C GLY A 189 29.60 -4.15 -1.55
N ALA A 190 28.92 -3.46 -2.47
CA ALA A 190 27.47 -3.32 -2.47
C ALA A 190 26.93 -3.14 -3.89
N VAL A 191 25.69 -3.56 -4.10
CA VAL A 191 24.86 -3.02 -5.19
C VAL A 191 23.88 -2.03 -4.58
N LEU A 192 23.90 -0.78 -5.03
CA LEU A 192 23.09 0.30 -4.47
C LEU A 192 22.09 0.82 -5.51
N PHE A 193 20.82 0.84 -5.15
CA PHE A 193 19.74 1.48 -5.90
C PHE A 193 19.27 2.75 -5.17
N PRO A 194 18.60 3.70 -5.85
CA PRO A 194 18.15 4.94 -5.23
C PRO A 194 17.20 4.72 -4.04
N GLY A 195 17.44 5.42 -2.93
CA GLY A 195 16.61 5.33 -1.73
C GLY A 195 15.18 5.87 -1.91
N SER A 196 14.94 6.65 -2.97
CA SER A 196 13.59 7.09 -3.37
C SER A 196 12.61 5.93 -3.58
N ILE A 197 13.10 4.71 -3.82
CA ILE A 197 12.27 3.50 -3.80
C ILE A 197 11.56 3.35 -2.46
N ILE A 198 12.29 3.47 -1.34
CA ILE A 198 11.72 3.31 0.01
C ILE A 198 10.65 4.37 0.29
N ASP A 199 10.85 5.60 -0.19
CA ASP A 199 9.86 6.68 -0.08
C ASP A 199 8.49 6.31 -0.68
N THR A 200 8.47 5.48 -1.73
CA THR A 200 7.23 5.05 -2.39
C THR A 200 6.54 3.87 -1.71
N VAL A 201 7.22 3.15 -0.83
CA VAL A 201 6.74 1.88 -0.26
C VAL A 201 6.67 1.86 1.27
N LYS A 202 6.67 3.01 1.94
CA LYS A 202 6.71 3.08 3.43
C LYS A 202 5.52 2.41 4.12
N ASP A 203 4.32 2.55 3.55
CA ASP A 203 3.08 2.02 4.12
C ASP A 203 2.72 0.62 3.60
N ARG A 204 3.20 0.27 2.40
CA ARG A 204 2.94 -1.02 1.75
C ARG A 204 3.98 -1.33 0.69
N GLY A 205 4.26 -2.61 0.48
CA GLY A 205 5.16 -3.07 -0.57
C GLY A 205 5.55 -4.52 -0.45
N THR A 206 6.37 -4.96 -1.40
CA THR A 206 6.98 -6.28 -1.40
C THR A 206 8.40 -6.20 -1.91
N PHE A 207 9.33 -6.88 -1.25
CA PHE A 207 10.64 -7.23 -1.78
C PHE A 207 10.67 -8.74 -2.03
N GLU A 208 11.21 -9.16 -3.17
CA GLU A 208 11.53 -10.57 -3.43
C GLU A 208 12.86 -10.73 -4.16
N ALA A 209 13.50 -11.88 -3.94
CA ALA A 209 14.76 -12.26 -4.60
C ALA A 209 14.98 -13.77 -4.54
N TRP A 210 15.89 -14.26 -5.37
CA TRP A 210 16.48 -15.59 -5.26
C TRP A 210 17.78 -15.54 -4.48
N ILE A 211 18.00 -16.55 -3.63
CA ILE A 211 19.22 -16.69 -2.83
C ILE A 211 19.88 -18.03 -3.15
N VAL A 212 21.17 -18.00 -3.48
CA VAL A 212 22.01 -19.20 -3.53
C VAL A 212 22.99 -19.17 -2.36
N PRO A 213 22.82 -20.05 -1.35
CA PRO A 213 23.65 -20.05 -0.16
C PRO A 213 25.03 -20.66 -0.43
N LYS A 214 26.09 -20.05 0.11
CA LYS A 214 27.46 -20.60 0.13
C LYS A 214 27.87 -21.17 1.49
N ILE A 215 27.01 -20.97 2.48
CA ILE A 215 27.11 -21.53 3.83
C ILE A 215 25.81 -22.25 4.15
N SER A 216 25.87 -23.22 5.05
CA SER A 216 24.66 -23.91 5.54
C SER A 216 24.07 -23.22 6.76
N THR A 217 24.91 -22.68 7.64
CA THR A 217 24.51 -22.04 8.90
C THR A 217 25.37 -20.83 9.18
N LEU A 218 24.83 -19.89 9.96
CA LEU A 218 25.55 -18.71 10.43
C LEU A 218 26.57 -19.08 11.51
N ALA A 219 27.66 -18.30 11.60
CA ALA A 219 28.62 -18.39 12.69
C ALA A 219 28.57 -17.09 13.50
N PRO A 220 28.10 -17.14 14.76
CA PRO A 220 28.05 -15.97 15.64
C PRO A 220 29.40 -15.22 15.72
N PHE A 221 29.34 -13.89 15.73
CA PHE A 221 30.51 -13.00 15.80
C PHE A 221 31.51 -13.10 14.63
N SER A 222 31.15 -13.82 13.56
CA SER A 222 31.98 -13.91 12.35
C SER A 222 31.17 -13.58 11.09
N TYR A 223 30.03 -14.22 10.94
CA TYR A 223 29.01 -13.94 9.94
C TYR A 223 27.64 -14.31 10.53
N GLY A 224 27.34 -13.69 11.68
CA GLY A 224 26.13 -13.93 12.46
C GLY A 224 24.89 -13.26 11.86
N ALA A 225 25.10 -12.25 11.00
CA ALA A 225 24.05 -11.58 10.24
C ALA A 225 24.56 -11.24 8.82
N ILE A 226 23.76 -11.61 7.83
CA ILE A 226 23.98 -11.33 6.41
C ILE A 226 22.84 -10.43 5.95
N GLY A 227 23.15 -9.22 5.50
CA GLY A 227 22.16 -8.34 4.89
C GLY A 227 21.77 -8.84 3.51
N ILE A 228 20.47 -8.85 3.20
CA ILE A 228 19.95 -9.24 1.89
C ILE A 228 19.35 -8.03 1.19
N PHE A 229 18.34 -7.43 1.83
CA PHE A 229 17.73 -6.17 1.43
C PHE A 229 18.04 -5.13 2.50
N ASN A 230 18.84 -4.14 2.13
CA ASN A 230 19.58 -3.32 3.07
C ASN A 230 20.41 -4.18 4.05
N GLY A 231 21.08 -3.55 5.02
CA GLY A 231 21.97 -4.23 5.95
C GLY A 231 21.77 -3.74 7.37
N ASN A 232 21.96 -4.63 8.34
CA ASN A 232 21.97 -4.23 9.75
C ASN A 232 23.38 -3.76 10.11
N TYR A 233 23.49 -2.68 10.88
CA TYR A 233 24.76 -2.15 11.39
C TYR A 233 25.74 -1.69 10.28
N GLY A 234 25.38 -0.58 9.61
CA GLY A 234 26.31 0.14 8.72
C GLY A 234 25.65 0.73 7.46
N TRP A 235 24.55 0.13 7.01
CA TRP A 235 23.65 0.68 6.00
C TRP A 235 22.23 0.72 6.56
N ASP A 236 22.11 1.35 7.72
CA ASP A 236 20.85 1.50 8.44
C ASP A 236 19.82 2.15 7.52
N ASN A 237 18.76 1.40 7.23
CA ASN A 237 17.66 1.82 6.39
C ASN A 237 16.34 1.57 7.10
N ASP A 238 15.26 2.16 6.56
CA ASP A 238 13.95 2.07 7.19
C ASP A 238 13.31 0.69 7.09
N ILE A 239 13.64 -0.07 6.04
CA ILE A 239 13.15 -1.42 5.80
C ILE A 239 14.34 -2.30 5.48
N MET A 240 14.46 -3.44 6.16
CA MET A 240 15.60 -4.36 5.98
C MET A 240 15.16 -5.82 6.06
N LEU A 241 15.87 -6.69 5.35
CA LEU A 241 15.78 -8.14 5.47
C LEU A 241 17.18 -8.72 5.61
N THR A 242 17.40 -9.48 6.68
CA THR A 242 18.67 -10.16 6.97
C THR A 242 18.47 -11.66 7.10
N TRP A 243 19.49 -12.45 6.76
CA TRP A 243 19.62 -13.81 7.26
C TRP A 243 20.54 -13.77 8.48
N GLY A 244 19.96 -13.95 9.66
CA GLY A 244 20.66 -13.88 10.93
C GLY A 244 20.28 -12.70 11.80
N ASP A 245 21.19 -12.42 12.75
CA ASP A 245 20.98 -11.94 14.11
C ASP A 245 19.75 -11.05 14.37
N SER A 246 18.90 -11.49 15.31
CA SER A 246 19.12 -11.23 16.75
C SER A 246 19.13 -12.63 17.43
N ASP A 247 18.71 -12.93 18.64
CA ASP A 247 19.53 -13.74 19.55
C ASP A 247 19.48 -15.30 19.37
N ALA A 248 20.45 -15.87 18.64
CA ALA A 248 20.85 -17.31 18.55
C ALA A 248 20.01 -18.30 17.70
N THR A 249 18.91 -17.88 17.07
CA THR A 249 18.02 -18.80 16.32
C THR A 249 18.40 -18.98 14.85
N GLY A 250 19.04 -18.01 14.19
CA GLY A 250 19.54 -18.18 12.82
C GLY A 250 18.46 -18.43 11.77
N GLY A 251 17.81 -17.37 11.28
CA GLY A 251 16.78 -17.44 10.24
C GLY A 251 16.60 -16.10 9.55
N LEU A 252 15.58 -15.97 8.69
CA LEU A 252 15.28 -14.67 8.07
C LEU A 252 14.62 -13.73 9.08
N THR A 253 15.07 -12.47 9.09
CA THR A 253 14.53 -11.42 9.96
C THR A 253 14.27 -10.14 9.16
N ALA A 254 13.02 -9.70 9.18
CA ALA A 254 12.61 -8.40 8.68
C ALA A 254 12.66 -7.35 9.79
N TYR A 255 13.13 -6.17 9.44
CA TYR A 255 13.19 -5.01 10.32
C TYR A 255 12.53 -3.80 9.65
N PHE A 256 11.72 -3.10 10.44
CA PHE A 256 11.12 -1.84 10.09
C PHE A 256 11.53 -0.83 11.16
N TYR A 257 12.35 0.13 10.78
CA TYR A 257 12.80 1.17 11.67
C TYR A 257 12.39 2.50 11.07
N PHE A 258 11.46 3.22 11.66
CA PHE A 258 11.01 4.51 11.15
C PHE A 258 10.91 5.47 12.33
N SER A 259 11.01 6.78 12.07
CA SER A 259 10.71 7.78 13.09
C SER A 259 9.20 8.04 13.11
N GLY A 260 8.69 8.59 14.21
CA GLY A 260 7.30 9.03 14.30
C GLY A 260 6.74 8.92 15.71
N GLU A 261 5.72 9.72 15.99
CA GLU A 261 5.09 9.81 17.30
C GLU A 261 3.99 8.74 17.45
N GLY A 262 3.94 8.06 18.60
CA GLY A 262 2.82 7.18 18.98
C GLY A 262 2.83 5.72 18.47
N GLN A 263 3.87 5.26 17.77
CA GLN A 263 4.08 3.86 17.36
C GLN A 263 5.48 3.38 17.79
N PRO A 264 5.73 2.06 17.92
CA PRO A 264 7.08 1.58 18.21
C PRO A 264 8.04 2.05 17.10
N ALA A 265 9.17 2.62 17.50
CA ALA A 265 10.22 3.10 16.59
C ALA A 265 10.88 1.95 15.80
N SER A 266 10.64 0.71 16.22
CA SER A 266 11.12 -0.50 15.57
C SER A 266 10.09 -1.63 15.61
N LEU A 267 9.88 -2.28 14.47
CA LEU A 267 9.20 -3.56 14.35
C LEU A 267 10.19 -4.59 13.82
N ARG A 268 10.12 -5.79 14.39
CA ARG A 268 10.94 -6.93 13.98
C ARG A 268 10.05 -8.15 13.80
N VAL A 269 10.22 -8.84 12.67
CA VAL A 269 9.49 -10.06 12.34
C VAL A 269 10.52 -11.11 11.93
N LYS A 270 10.60 -12.20 12.70
CA LYS A 270 11.67 -13.18 12.54
C LYS A 270 11.12 -14.59 12.37
N GLU A 271 11.84 -15.39 11.61
CA GLU A 271 11.68 -16.83 11.61
C GLU A 271 12.17 -17.40 12.95
N GLU A 272 11.29 -18.07 13.69
CA GLU A 272 11.62 -18.61 15.02
C GLU A 272 12.47 -19.89 14.96
N THR A 273 12.40 -20.61 13.83
CA THR A 273 13.12 -21.87 13.66
C THR A 273 14.42 -21.64 12.92
N PRO A 274 15.55 -22.21 13.39
CA PRO A 274 16.80 -22.15 12.67
C PRO A 274 16.67 -22.69 11.24
N PHE A 275 17.07 -21.88 10.28
CA PHE A 275 17.19 -22.29 8.89
C PHE A 275 18.59 -22.84 8.61
N VAL A 276 18.64 -24.09 8.19
CA VAL A 276 19.85 -24.74 7.68
C VAL A 276 19.72 -24.81 6.16
N ALA A 277 20.55 -24.05 5.46
CA ALA A 277 20.55 -24.02 4.01
C ALA A 277 21.36 -25.19 3.44
N THR A 278 20.93 -25.72 2.28
CA THR A 278 21.76 -26.60 1.47
C THR A 278 22.63 -25.74 0.56
N ILE A 279 23.96 -25.79 0.73
CA ILE A 279 24.90 -25.01 -0.08
C ILE A 279 24.66 -25.26 -1.58
N GLY A 280 24.55 -24.19 -2.35
CA GLY A 280 24.31 -24.22 -3.80
C GLY A 280 22.86 -24.49 -4.21
N GLN A 281 21.98 -24.89 -3.28
CA GLN A 281 20.55 -25.05 -3.58
C GLN A 281 19.84 -23.70 -3.42
N ALA A 282 19.38 -23.16 -4.55
CA ALA A 282 18.64 -21.91 -4.54
C ALA A 282 17.31 -22.04 -3.79
N TYR A 283 16.91 -20.97 -3.11
CA TYR A 283 15.58 -20.78 -2.55
C TYR A 283 15.10 -19.35 -2.79
N HIS A 284 13.79 -19.20 -2.91
CA HIS A 284 13.16 -17.90 -3.09
C HIS A 284 12.79 -17.30 -1.74
N ILE A 285 12.90 -15.98 -1.61
CA ILE A 285 12.48 -15.25 -0.42
C ILE A 285 11.59 -14.07 -0.80
N ALA A 286 10.69 -13.72 0.11
CA ALA A 286 9.95 -12.48 0.01
C ALA A 286 9.71 -11.86 1.40
N MET A 287 9.64 -10.53 1.42
CA MET A 287 9.16 -9.74 2.54
C MET A 287 8.03 -8.87 2.04
N VAL A 288 6.86 -9.01 2.65
CA VAL A 288 5.60 -8.37 2.25
C VAL A 288 5.10 -7.54 3.41
N TRP A 289 4.66 -6.31 3.16
CA TRP A 289 4.09 -5.46 4.19
C TRP A 289 2.93 -4.61 3.67
N ASP A 290 1.92 -4.41 4.52
CA ASP A 290 0.83 -3.45 4.32
C ASP A 290 0.23 -3.12 5.69
N ARG A 291 0.23 -1.84 6.06
CA ARG A 291 -0.36 -1.40 7.33
C ARG A 291 -1.87 -1.65 7.43
N SER A 292 -2.53 -1.84 6.30
CA SER A 292 -3.98 -2.10 6.18
C SER A 292 -4.34 -3.58 6.28
N GLY A 293 -3.34 -4.47 6.34
CA GLY A 293 -3.53 -5.92 6.29
C GLY A 293 -3.14 -6.52 4.94
N ILE A 294 -2.71 -7.79 4.95
CA ILE A 294 -2.23 -8.52 3.77
C ILE A 294 -3.23 -9.62 3.39
N ASP A 295 -3.73 -9.59 2.16
CA ASP A 295 -4.58 -10.64 1.58
C ASP A 295 -5.85 -10.93 2.42
N GLY A 296 -6.50 -9.86 2.89
CA GLY A 296 -7.69 -9.96 3.74
C GLY A 296 -7.44 -10.43 5.18
N SER A 297 -6.18 -10.67 5.58
CA SER A 297 -5.81 -10.94 6.97
C SER A 297 -5.41 -9.66 7.71
N THR A 298 -5.23 -9.78 9.03
CA THR A 298 -4.71 -8.71 9.90
C THR A 298 -3.19 -8.64 9.94
N ASP A 299 -2.48 -9.50 9.19
CA ASP A 299 -1.02 -9.45 9.14
C ASP A 299 -0.60 -8.17 8.45
N THR A 300 0.33 -7.45 9.08
CA THR A 300 0.88 -6.20 8.59
C THR A 300 2.24 -6.41 7.93
N VAL A 301 2.94 -7.49 8.30
CA VAL A 301 4.21 -7.93 7.70
C VAL A 301 4.22 -9.47 7.60
N ARG A 302 4.72 -10.00 6.48
CA ARG A 302 5.01 -11.43 6.28
C ARG A 302 6.41 -11.60 5.70
N VAL A 303 7.13 -12.61 6.20
CA VAL A 303 8.37 -13.11 5.60
C VAL A 303 8.08 -14.49 5.05
N LEU A 304 8.51 -14.72 3.81
CA LEU A 304 8.25 -15.95 3.08
C LEU A 304 9.55 -16.58 2.59
N ARG A 305 9.56 -17.93 2.56
CA ARG A 305 10.55 -18.73 1.85
C ARG A 305 9.81 -19.70 0.93
N ASP A 306 10.21 -19.73 -0.33
CA ASP A 306 9.59 -20.55 -1.39
C ASP A 306 8.06 -20.40 -1.49
N GLY A 307 7.57 -19.19 -1.22
CA GLY A 307 6.14 -18.85 -1.21
C GLY A 307 5.38 -19.27 0.05
N VAL A 308 6.05 -19.83 1.06
CA VAL A 308 5.45 -20.22 2.35
C VAL A 308 5.76 -19.16 3.40
N ILE A 309 4.75 -18.72 4.15
CA ILE A 309 4.92 -17.79 5.29
C ILE A 309 5.71 -18.50 6.39
N ILE A 310 6.89 -17.98 6.74
CA ILE A 310 7.75 -18.49 7.81
C ILE A 310 7.75 -17.59 9.04
N ALA A 311 7.30 -16.34 8.89
CA ALA A 311 7.09 -15.39 9.98
C ALA A 311 6.04 -14.35 9.59
N SER A 312 5.26 -13.88 10.55
CA SER A 312 4.32 -12.78 10.36
C SER A 312 4.19 -11.94 11.62
N SER A 313 3.61 -10.75 11.47
CA SER A 313 3.21 -9.89 12.58
C SER A 313 1.95 -9.13 12.21
N THR A 314 1.18 -8.74 13.22
CA THR A 314 0.04 -7.82 13.11
C THR A 314 0.36 -6.43 13.67
N GLN A 315 1.61 -6.22 14.10
CA GLN A 315 2.05 -4.98 14.75
C GLN A 315 2.26 -3.87 13.71
N GLN A 316 1.86 -2.66 14.06
CA GLN A 316 2.06 -1.46 13.25
C GLN A 316 3.47 -0.89 13.45
N TRP A 317 3.95 -0.13 12.47
CA TRP A 317 5.18 0.66 12.57
C TRP A 317 4.89 2.14 12.30
N ALA A 318 5.82 3.01 12.73
CA ALA A 318 5.81 4.42 12.37
C ALA A 318 6.18 4.59 10.88
N THR A 319 5.86 5.72 10.24
CA THR A 319 6.24 5.97 8.82
C THR A 319 6.90 7.32 8.58
N GLY A 320 7.25 8.03 9.66
CA GLY A 320 8.03 9.24 9.58
C GLY A 320 9.44 8.96 9.06
N ALA A 321 9.94 9.89 8.26
CA ALA A 321 11.26 9.79 7.68
C ALA A 321 12.35 9.89 8.75
N ARG A 322 13.33 8.99 8.71
CA ARG A 322 14.59 9.17 9.45
C ARG A 322 15.60 9.90 8.58
N THR A 323 16.38 10.80 9.17
CA THR A 323 17.56 11.35 8.51
C THR A 323 18.63 10.26 8.53
N LEU A 324 18.74 9.52 7.42
CA LEU A 324 19.73 8.47 7.27
C LEU A 324 20.96 9.02 6.54
N PRO A 325 22.19 8.65 6.96
CA PRO A 325 23.42 9.09 6.30
C PRO A 325 23.55 8.53 4.88
N ASN A 326 22.92 7.39 4.59
CA ASN A 326 22.86 6.78 3.28
C ASN A 326 21.38 6.58 2.89
N ASN A 327 20.92 7.25 1.84
CA ASN A 327 19.56 7.08 1.31
C ASN A 327 19.60 6.18 0.06
N SER A 328 19.94 4.91 0.24
CA SER A 328 20.07 3.94 -0.85
C SER A 328 19.55 2.58 -0.43
N VAL A 329 18.91 1.90 -1.38
CA VAL A 329 18.54 0.49 -1.24
C VAL A 329 19.77 -0.35 -1.58
N ALA A 330 20.35 -1.02 -0.59
CA ALA A 330 21.52 -1.87 -0.79
C ALA A 330 21.11 -3.35 -0.93
N ILE A 331 21.60 -4.03 -1.97
CA ILE A 331 21.44 -5.46 -2.15
C ILE A 331 22.76 -6.17 -1.81
N GLY A 332 22.66 -7.28 -1.07
CA GLY A 332 23.82 -8.03 -0.57
C GLY A 332 24.46 -7.35 0.65
N GLY A 333 23.61 -6.85 1.54
CA GLY A 333 23.87 -5.96 2.67
C GLY A 333 25.05 -6.28 3.60
N CYS A 334 25.57 -5.19 4.16
CA CYS A 334 26.46 -5.14 5.31
C CYS A 334 25.82 -5.80 6.55
N GLY A 335 26.66 -6.39 7.39
CA GLY A 335 26.39 -6.83 8.75
C GLY A 335 27.53 -6.36 9.66
N PRO A 336 27.39 -6.51 10.98
CA PRO A 336 28.35 -5.96 11.94
C PRO A 336 29.70 -6.71 11.91
N ASP A 337 29.71 -7.94 11.40
CA ASP A 337 30.86 -8.82 11.47
C ASP A 337 31.76 -8.71 10.23
N GLY A 338 33.07 -8.75 10.45
CA GLY A 338 34.08 -8.57 9.41
C GLY A 338 34.15 -9.67 8.33
N ASN A 339 33.49 -10.82 8.49
CA ASN A 339 33.55 -11.96 7.55
C ASN A 339 32.20 -12.29 6.89
N ASN A 340 31.26 -11.35 6.86
CA ASN A 340 29.91 -11.54 6.31
C ASN A 340 29.79 -11.45 4.77
N TYR A 341 30.88 -11.19 4.07
CA TYR A 341 30.92 -11.23 2.60
C TYR A 341 31.14 -12.67 2.09
N ASP A 342 30.79 -12.92 0.83
CA ASP A 342 30.94 -14.20 0.13
C ASP A 342 30.21 -15.37 0.80
N LYS A 343 28.99 -15.10 1.29
CA LYS A 343 28.15 -16.09 1.99
C LYS A 343 26.87 -16.45 1.23
N VAL A 344 26.39 -15.56 0.39
CA VAL A 344 25.19 -15.75 -0.44
C VAL A 344 25.39 -15.10 -1.80
N ILE A 345 24.72 -15.64 -2.81
CA ILE A 345 24.47 -15.01 -4.10
C ILE A 345 23.03 -14.49 -4.07
N VAL A 346 22.82 -13.22 -4.43
CA VAL A 346 21.48 -12.63 -4.57
C VAL A 346 21.19 -12.40 -6.05
N ASP A 347 20.05 -12.90 -6.49
CA ASP A 347 19.66 -12.93 -7.90
C ASP A 347 18.21 -12.42 -8.04
N ASN A 348 17.92 -11.79 -9.19
CA ASN A 348 16.59 -11.44 -9.66
C ASN A 348 15.75 -10.66 -8.64
N VAL A 349 16.24 -9.46 -8.27
CA VAL A 349 15.60 -8.60 -7.27
C VAL A 349 14.42 -7.86 -7.87
N LYS A 350 13.27 -7.96 -7.19
CA LYS A 350 12.03 -7.27 -7.55
C LYS A 350 11.44 -6.53 -6.34
N ILE A 351 10.92 -5.33 -6.59
CA ILE A 351 10.22 -4.52 -5.59
C ILE A 351 8.87 -4.07 -6.16
N TYR A 352 7.84 -4.19 -5.35
CA TYR A 352 6.46 -3.81 -5.69
C TYR A 352 5.94 -2.77 -4.71
N ASN A 353 5.06 -1.90 -5.19
CA ASN A 353 4.37 -0.91 -4.36
C ASN A 353 3.08 -1.44 -3.68
N TYR A 354 2.90 -2.76 -3.68
CA TYR A 354 1.76 -3.44 -3.08
C TYR A 354 2.19 -4.69 -2.33
N ALA A 355 1.32 -5.18 -1.45
CA ALA A 355 1.53 -6.44 -0.74
C ALA A 355 1.13 -7.63 -1.64
N LYS A 356 2.12 -8.22 -2.30
CA LYS A 356 1.96 -9.40 -3.15
C LYS A 356 1.74 -10.64 -2.28
N SER A 357 0.68 -11.40 -2.55
CA SER A 357 0.32 -12.61 -1.80
C SER A 357 0.63 -13.91 -2.54
N ASP A 358 0.71 -13.87 -3.86
CA ASP A 358 1.03 -15.04 -4.70
C ASP A 358 2.42 -14.91 -5.35
N PHE A 359 3.25 -15.94 -5.10
CA PHE A 359 4.61 -16.10 -5.64
C PHE A 359 4.72 -17.35 -6.52
N SER A 360 3.61 -17.92 -6.99
CA SER A 360 3.59 -19.02 -7.96
C SER A 360 4.32 -18.66 -9.27
N ASN A 361 4.32 -17.37 -9.63
CA ASN A 361 5.01 -16.84 -10.79
C ASN A 361 6.52 -16.62 -10.61
N ARG A 362 7.12 -16.98 -9.46
CA ARG A 362 8.56 -16.80 -9.18
C ARG A 362 9.50 -17.52 -10.16
N PHE A 363 8.95 -18.48 -10.91
CA PHE A 363 9.62 -19.24 -11.97
C PHE A 363 9.46 -18.62 -13.38
N GLN A 364 8.84 -17.44 -13.47
CA GLN A 364 8.57 -16.74 -14.72
C GLN A 364 9.28 -15.38 -14.70
N GLU A 365 9.92 -15.04 -15.82
CA GLU A 365 10.52 -13.74 -16.10
C GLU A 365 9.80 -13.03 -17.23
#